data_AF-X1MGR7-F1
#
_entry.id   AF-X1MGR7-F1
#
_cell.length_a   1.000
_cell.length_b   1.000
_cell.length_c   1.000
_cell.angle_alpha   90.00
_cell.angle_beta   90.00
_cell.angle_gamma   90.00
#
_symmetry.space_group_name_H-M   'P 1'
#
loop_
_entity.id
_entity.type
_entity.pdbx_description
1 polymer ?
#
loop_
_entity_poly.entity_id
_entity_poly.type
_entity_poly.pdbx_seq_one_letter_code
_entity_poly.pdbx_strand_id
1 'polypeptide(L)'
;MALKQPFALKTVIGDDPPELKADSGEAFLIKDILIWRAKSSYITVRIEKSTIGYFRIKGPFGSHQEFRRGAAQHSHTIRVDGG
;
A
#
# COMPACT_ATOMS: atom_id res chain seq x y z
N MET A 1 -21.34 -5.26 -7.23
CA MET A 1 -20.00 -5.52 -7.80
C MET A 1 -19.23 -4.20 -7.84
N ALA A 2 -18.06 -4.13 -7.19
CA ALA A 2 -17.26 -2.90 -7.18
C ALA A 2 -16.62 -2.66 -8.56
N LEU A 3 -16.81 -1.47 -9.12
CA LEU A 3 -16.18 -1.01 -10.36
C LEU A 3 -14.66 -1.24 -10.24
N LYS A 4 -14.07 -2.11 -11.08
CA LYS A 4 -12.61 -2.24 -11.17
C LYS A 4 -12.09 -1.02 -11.93
N GLN A 5 -11.96 0.10 -11.24
CA GLN A 5 -11.35 1.31 -11.80
C GLN A 5 -9.84 1.29 -11.51
N PRO A 6 -8.98 1.08 -12.53
CA PRO A 6 -7.54 0.91 -12.34
C PRO A 6 -6.82 2.17 -11.80
N PHE A 7 -7.50 3.32 -11.81
CA PHE A 7 -6.95 4.62 -11.37
C PHE A 7 -7.58 5.15 -10.08
N ALA A 8 -8.31 4.32 -9.33
CA ALA A 8 -8.84 4.69 -8.01
C ALA A 8 -7.74 4.62 -6.93
N LEU A 9 -6.62 5.29 -7.16
CA LEU A 9 -5.50 5.41 -6.24
C LEU A 9 -5.53 6.79 -5.61
N LYS A 10 -5.73 6.85 -4.29
CA LYS A 10 -5.50 8.08 -3.53
C LYS A 10 -4.10 8.02 -2.93
N THR A 11 -3.25 8.95 -3.35
CA THR A 11 -1.87 9.07 -2.86
C THR A 11 -1.74 10.36 -2.07
N VAL A 12 -1.14 10.27 -0.88
CA VAL A 12 -0.74 11.43 -0.07
C VAL A 12 0.78 11.37 0.09
N ILE A 13 1.45 12.50 -0.13
CA ILE A 13 2.89 12.67 0.06
C ILE A 13 3.06 13.63 1.23
N GLY A 14 3.74 13.18 2.29
CA GLY A 14 3.95 13.97 3.50
C GLY A 14 3.75 13.14 4.76
N ASP A 15 3.70 13.82 5.90
CA ASP A 15 3.52 13.20 7.22
C ASP A 15 2.05 13.14 7.67
N ASP A 16 1.14 13.82 6.95
CA ASP A 16 -0.28 13.85 7.31
C ASP A 16 -0.98 12.52 6.97
N PRO A 17 -1.74 11.94 7.92
CA PRO A 17 -2.47 10.71 7.66
C PRO A 17 -3.58 10.96 6.62
N PRO A 18 -3.70 10.11 5.59
CA PRO A 18 -4.76 10.25 4.61
C PRO A 18 -6.12 9.95 5.25
N GLU A 19 -7.06 10.88 5.10
CA GLU A 19 -8.47 10.66 5.43
C GLU A 19 -9.29 10.53 4.14
N LEU A 20 -10.16 9.52 4.10
CA LEU A 20 -11.06 9.26 2.99
C LEU A 20 -12.50 9.38 3.48
N LYS A 21 -13.32 10.11 2.74
CA LYS A 21 -14.74 10.29 3.02
C LYS A 21 -15.53 10.07 1.74
N ALA A 22 -16.53 9.20 1.80
CA ALA A 22 -17.47 9.01 0.70
C ALA A 22 -18.52 10.11 0.70
N ASP A 23 -18.94 10.49 -0.51
CA ASP A 23 -20.07 11.41 -0.69
C ASP A 23 -21.40 10.71 -0.41
N SER A 24 -22.46 11.50 -0.24
CA SER A 24 -23.78 10.97 0.08
C SER A 24 -24.28 10.03 -1.03
N GLY A 25 -24.60 8.79 -0.67
CA GLY A 25 -25.03 7.76 -1.61
C GLY A 25 -23.88 6.96 -2.23
N GLU A 26 -22.63 7.28 -1.90
CA GLU A 26 -21.45 6.55 -2.35
C GLU A 26 -20.84 5.69 -1.23
N ALA A 27 -20.08 4.67 -1.62
CA ALA A 27 -19.29 3.87 -0.71
C ALA A 27 -17.97 3.47 -1.37
N PHE A 28 -16.89 3.46 -0.60
CA PHE A 28 -15.61 2.96 -1.06
C PHE A 28 -15.28 1.64 -0.37
N LEU A 29 -14.70 0.71 -1.14
CA LEU A 29 -14.06 -0.48 -0.62
C LEU A 29 -12.55 -0.32 -0.79
N ILE A 30 -11.84 -0.20 0.34
CA ILE A 30 -10.38 -0.20 0.33
C ILE A 30 -9.90 -1.65 0.15
N LYS A 31 -9.17 -1.89 -0.94
CA LYS A 31 -8.64 -3.21 -1.28
C LYS A 31 -7.21 -3.42 -0.80
N ASP A 32 -6.44 -2.34 -0.77
CA ASP A 32 -5.02 -2.40 -0.44
C ASP A 32 -4.56 -1.05 0.12
N ILE A 33 -3.55 -1.08 0.99
CA ILE A 33 -2.91 0.09 1.59
C ILE A 33 -1.42 -0.10 1.43
N LEU A 34 -0.78 0.71 0.58
CA LEU A 34 0.64 0.58 0.31
C LEU A 34 1.40 1.73 0.95
N ILE A 35 2.41 1.44 1.77
CA ILE A 35 3.18 2.45 2.50
C ILE A 35 4.63 2.46 2.03
N TRP A 36 5.11 3.65 1.67
CA TRP A 36 6.47 3.86 1.20
C TRP A 36 7.23 4.78 2.14
N ARG A 37 8.44 4.35 2.55
CA ARG A 37 9.40 5.16 3.33
C ARG A 37 8.84 5.83 4.58
N ALA A 38 8.07 5.08 5.37
CA ALA A 38 7.55 5.61 6.62
C ALA A 38 8.64 5.92 7.66
N LYS A 39 8.43 7.02 8.39
CA LYS A 39 9.22 7.36 9.58
C LYS A 39 8.84 6.45 10.77
N SER A 40 7.55 6.21 10.94
CA SER A 40 6.98 5.38 12.01
C SER A 40 7.11 3.88 11.75
N SER A 41 7.06 3.10 12.83
CA SER A 41 7.17 1.63 12.78
C SER A 41 5.83 0.92 12.62
N TYR A 42 4.74 1.60 12.95
CA TYR A 42 3.39 1.08 12.90
C TYR A 42 2.41 2.12 12.37
N ILE A 43 1.30 1.64 11.82
CA ILE A 43 0.12 2.45 11.51
C ILE A 43 -1.13 1.86 12.14
N THR A 44 -2.08 2.74 12.42
CA THR A 44 -3.43 2.40 12.86
C THR A 44 -4.39 2.77 11.76
N VAL A 45 -5.23 1.83 11.34
CA VAL A 45 -6.31 2.09 10.39
C VAL A 45 -7.62 2.18 11.15
N ARG A 46 -8.38 3.24 10.89
CA ARG A 46 -9.64 3.52 11.57
C ARG A 46 -10.73 3.81 10.55
N ILE A 47 -11.95 3.40 10.90
CA ILE A 47 -13.17 3.90 10.28
C ILE A 47 -13.87 4.69 11.37
N GLU A 48 -13.97 6.01 11.18
CA GLU A 48 -14.44 6.94 12.20
C GLU A 48 -13.70 6.74 13.54
N LYS A 49 -14.41 6.36 14.60
CA LYS A 49 -13.83 6.14 15.93
C LYS A 49 -13.30 4.72 16.11
N SER A 50 -13.67 3.78 15.24
CA SER A 50 -13.38 2.35 15.39
C SER A 50 -12.03 1.99 14.77
N THR A 51 -11.15 1.38 15.56
CA THR A 51 -9.89 0.82 15.06
C THR A 51 -10.16 -0.52 14.39
N ILE A 52 -9.84 -0.63 13.10
CA ILE A 52 -10.03 -1.86 12.33
C ILE A 52 -8.74 -2.65 12.14
N GLY A 53 -7.59 -2.02 12.37
CA GLY A 53 -6.32 -2.71 12.23
C GLY A 53 -5.14 -1.90 12.76
N TYR A 54 -4.12 -2.64 13.18
CA TYR A 54 -2.83 -2.12 13.60
C TYR A 54 -1.74 -2.94 12.90
N PHE A 55 -0.94 -2.28 12.08
CA PHE A 55 -0.01 -2.95 11.17
C PHE A 55 1.41 -2.45 11.36
N ARG A 56 2.36 -3.38 11.44
CA ARG A 56 3.78 -3.06 11.39
C ARG A 56 4.15 -2.65 9.97
N ILE A 57 4.88 -1.56 9.84
CA ILE A 57 5.31 -1.04 8.53
C ILE A 57 6.82 -0.80 8.44
N LYS A 58 7.54 -0.95 9.55
CA LYS A 58 9.00 -0.89 9.60
C LYS A 58 9.50 -1.71 10.77
N GLY A 59 10.69 -2.27 10.63
CA GLY A 59 11.35 -3.06 11.66
C GLY A 59 12.15 -4.22 11.06
N PRO A 60 12.81 -5.01 11.91
CA PRO A 60 13.69 -6.11 11.48
C PRO A 60 12.97 -7.20 10.67
N PHE A 61 11.65 -7.31 10.83
CA PHE A 61 10.81 -8.32 10.18
C PHE A 61 9.95 -7.74 9.03
N GLY A 62 10.34 -6.59 8.48
CA GLY A 62 9.67 -5.98 7.33
C GLY A 62 8.30 -5.33 7.63
N SER A 63 7.61 -4.97 6.54
CA SER A 63 6.32 -4.28 6.54
C SER A 63 5.18 -5.23 6.18
N HIS A 64 4.06 -5.14 6.89
CA HIS A 64 2.80 -5.79 6.50
C HIS A 64 2.14 -5.09 5.30
N GLN A 65 2.44 -3.81 5.09
CA GLN A 65 1.88 -2.95 4.04
C GLN A 65 2.99 -2.51 3.08
N GLU A 66 3.78 -3.48 2.62
CA GLU A 66 4.98 -3.23 1.83
C GLU A 66 4.62 -2.67 0.44
N PHE A 67 5.03 -1.42 0.17
CA PHE A 67 5.06 -0.92 -1.19
C PHE A 67 6.21 -1.57 -1.95
N ARG A 68 5.95 -2.73 -2.57
CA ARG A 68 6.92 -3.39 -3.46
C ARG A 68 7.07 -2.59 -4.74
N ARG A 69 7.91 -1.55 -4.70
CA ARG A 69 8.34 -0.84 -5.91
C ARG A 69 9.22 -1.81 -6.68
N GLY A 70 8.66 -2.45 -7.70
CA GLY A 70 9.32 -3.33 -8.67
C GLY A 70 10.66 -3.88 -8.19
N ALA A 71 10.65 -5.01 -7.49
CA ALA A 71 11.85 -5.83 -7.37
C ALA A 71 12.28 -6.17 -8.81
N ALA A 72 13.22 -5.39 -9.34
CA ALA A 72 14.00 -5.63 -10.54
C ALA A 72 13.39 -6.69 -11.50
N GLN A 73 12.41 -6.30 -12.32
CA GLN A 73 12.19 -7.01 -13.59
C GLN A 73 13.33 -6.64 -14.55
N HIS A 74 14.56 -7.02 -14.22
CA HIS A 74 15.57 -7.23 -15.24
C HIS A 74 15.99 -8.69 -15.17
N SER A 75 15.51 -9.47 -16.15
CA SER A 75 16.03 -10.79 -16.43
C SER A 75 17.38 -10.63 -17.11
N HIS A 76 18.45 -11.14 -16.51
CA HIS A 76 19.65 -11.41 -17.28
C HIS A 76 19.45 -12.73 -18.01
N THR A 77 19.37 -12.68 -19.34
CA THR A 77 19.52 -13.88 -20.15
C THR A 77 20.98 -14.30 -20.10
N ILE A 78 21.30 -15.30 -19.27
CA ILE A 78 22.60 -15.98 -19.35
C ILE A 78 22.54 -16.88 -20.58
N ARG A 79 23.27 -16.48 -21.63
CA ARG A 79 23.65 -17.41 -22.70
C ARG A 79 24.91 -18.12 -22.23
N VAL A 80 24.79 -19.42 -22.02
CA VAL A 80 25.96 -20.29 -21.94
C VAL A 80 26.25 -20.68 -23.38
N ASP A 81 27.17 -19.97 -24.02
CA ASP A 81 27.77 -20.47 -25.25
C ASP A 81 28.61 -21.69 -24.83
N GLY A 82 28.21 -22.85 -25.35
CA GLY A 82 28.65 -24.17 -24.91
C GLY A 82 30.16 -24.34 -24.81
N GLY A 83 30.56 -25.25 -23.93
CA GLY A 83 31.93 -25.78 -23.85
C GLY A 83 32.29 -26.70 -25.00
#